data_AF-A0A933G522-F1
#
_entry.id   AF-A0A933G522-F1
#
_cell.length_a   1.000
_cell.length_b   1.000
_cell.length_c   1.000
_cell.angle_alpha   90.00
_cell.angle_beta   90.00
_cell.angle_gamma   90.00
#
_symmetry.space_group_name_H-M   'P 1'
#
loop_
_entity.id
_entity.type
_entity.pdbx_description
1 polymer ?
#
loop_
_entity_poly.entity_id
_entity_poly.type
_entity_poly.pdbx_seq_one_letter_code
_entity_poly.pdbx_strand_id
1 'polypeptide(L)'
;MAVSLVEAIVFRVALGAWIRRAYWRILAANAVSTLTGGIVLAFQDAIIDASGIRRSVPDFVRGYVWVSLVLISLYWAKSVLVEGFIVSTRRFAEQFATTRRRLFRTVVLANLASYLFTGPLFYLVTRPTFGHLQLSKETSWTVNPDVPVYYIDAQDHFVKRITVAGQDRQTVIPYPVTGYIICGRADAYVYRGTDQYLYVLRSLNFTPIRVTNTSERFYMPSVGLSPDQRRLAFVQPSNTDEYPNTWRLRVADLDNGRIDDAPNLTIETWNPVVAWSADGKQILVSNGDTKVVAIQAAPPWPSSEQERHPPISSLAESYTHGSKEALNRGFYNQFMEDTQREYRVEDYPYLGSRVWVRRRDQTVLTVTNDYGFLKLGWPTAHSPSFLPKGAEFLLEELGGVYLVGIDQRRMSLLVRGGGYAMLTPRFRVGFSTAMASTGPASDPGP
;
A
#
# COMPACT_ATOMS: atom_id res chain seq x y z
N MET A 1 13.51 2.13 -33.71
CA MET A 1 13.56 2.03 -35.19
C MET A 1 12.48 2.88 -35.87
N ALA A 2 11.19 2.75 -35.53
CA ALA A 2 10.12 3.54 -36.16
C ALA A 2 10.31 5.07 -36.04
N VAL A 3 10.70 5.56 -34.85
CA VAL A 3 11.02 6.97 -34.58
C VAL A 3 12.12 7.49 -35.52
N SER A 4 13.22 6.77 -35.64
CA SER A 4 14.35 7.15 -36.51
C SER A 4 13.99 7.12 -37.99
N LEU A 5 12.98 6.32 -38.41
CA LEU A 5 12.47 6.33 -39.77
C LEU A 5 11.65 7.60 -40.05
N VAL A 6 10.76 8.00 -39.14
CA VAL A 6 9.99 9.25 -39.23
C VAL A 6 10.93 10.45 -39.34
N GLU A 7 11.94 10.51 -38.49
CA GLU A 7 12.96 11.57 -38.53
C GLU A 7 13.77 11.54 -39.84
N ALA A 8 14.15 10.36 -40.34
CA ALA A 8 14.87 10.25 -41.61
C ALA A 8 14.03 10.75 -42.81
N ILE A 9 12.71 10.57 -42.78
CA ILE A 9 11.78 11.14 -43.79
C ILE A 9 11.77 12.66 -43.69
N VAL A 10 11.72 13.23 -42.49
CA VAL A 10 11.78 14.70 -42.28
C VAL A 10 13.10 15.26 -42.80
N PHE A 11 14.22 14.59 -42.54
CA PHE A 11 15.53 14.96 -43.07
C PHE A 11 15.60 14.88 -44.61
N ARG A 12 14.97 13.86 -45.21
CA ARG A 12 14.85 13.75 -46.67
C ARG A 12 14.08 14.93 -47.25
N VAL A 13 12.96 15.31 -46.66
CA VAL A 13 12.10 16.40 -47.13
C VAL A 13 12.77 17.77 -46.92
N ALA A 14 13.33 18.03 -45.74
CA ALA A 14 13.87 19.35 -45.38
C ALA A 14 15.26 19.65 -45.98
N LEU A 15 16.09 18.60 -46.17
CA LEU A 15 17.49 18.73 -46.58
C LEU A 15 17.82 17.98 -47.88
N GLY A 16 16.89 17.25 -48.48
CA GLY A 16 17.16 16.41 -49.66
C GLY A 16 18.05 15.20 -49.38
N ALA A 17 18.30 14.88 -48.11
CA ALA A 17 19.21 13.80 -47.70
C ALA A 17 18.70 12.40 -48.12
N TRP A 18 19.59 11.51 -48.58
CA TRP A 18 19.23 10.11 -48.78
C TRP A 18 18.87 9.43 -47.45
N ILE A 19 17.69 8.81 -47.39
CA ILE A 19 17.12 8.20 -46.17
C ILE A 19 18.11 7.23 -45.52
N ARG A 20 18.76 6.34 -46.30
CA ARG A 20 19.72 5.36 -45.78
C ARG A 20 20.91 6.02 -45.06
N ARG A 21 21.39 7.17 -45.54
CA ARG A 21 22.49 7.91 -44.91
C ARG A 21 22.04 8.65 -43.64
N ALA A 22 20.84 9.23 -43.66
CA ALA A 22 20.28 9.91 -42.49
C ALA A 22 19.92 8.92 -41.37
N TYR A 23 19.32 7.78 -41.71
CA TYR A 23 18.77 6.80 -40.78
C TYR A 23 19.77 6.30 -39.74
N TRP A 24 20.94 5.79 -40.15
CA TRP A 24 21.92 5.21 -39.21
C TRP A 24 22.45 6.22 -38.19
N ARG A 25 22.56 7.48 -38.60
CA ARG A 25 23.09 8.56 -37.77
C ARG A 25 22.06 9.09 -36.80
N ILE A 26 20.82 9.25 -37.28
CA ILE A 26 19.67 9.55 -36.43
C ILE A 26 19.49 8.42 -35.43
N LEU A 27 19.59 7.16 -35.84
CA LEU A 27 19.50 6.01 -34.95
C LEU A 27 20.56 6.06 -33.84
N ALA A 28 21.81 6.38 -34.18
CA ALA A 28 22.87 6.55 -33.19
C ALA A 28 22.60 7.73 -32.24
N ALA A 29 22.15 8.87 -32.76
CA ALA A 29 21.78 10.02 -31.95
C ALA A 29 20.61 9.68 -31.00
N ASN A 30 19.60 8.96 -31.48
CA ASN A 30 18.46 8.50 -30.69
C ASN A 30 18.87 7.46 -29.64
N ALA A 31 19.87 6.61 -29.92
CA ALA A 31 20.40 5.68 -28.93
C ALA A 31 21.07 6.44 -27.78
N VAL A 32 21.93 7.42 -28.06
CA VAL A 32 22.54 8.28 -27.05
C VAL A 32 21.47 9.11 -26.32
N SER A 33 20.46 9.57 -27.06
CA SER A 33 19.31 10.27 -26.51
C SER A 33 18.52 9.36 -25.54
N THR A 34 18.30 8.10 -25.89
CA THR A 34 17.60 7.15 -25.01
C THR A 34 18.39 6.90 -23.74
N LEU A 35 19.72 6.71 -23.84
CA LEU A 35 20.60 6.51 -22.69
C LEU A 35 20.59 7.71 -21.72
N THR A 36 20.51 8.92 -22.26
CA THR A 36 20.38 10.16 -21.45
C THR A 36 18.97 10.39 -20.92
N GLY A 37 17.98 9.57 -21.32
CA GLY A 37 16.61 9.62 -20.82
C GLY A 37 16.47 9.31 -19.33
N GLY A 38 17.45 8.62 -18.73
CA GLY A 38 17.49 8.37 -17.28
C GLY A 38 17.42 9.65 -16.44
N ILE A 39 17.90 10.79 -16.97
CA ILE A 39 17.79 12.09 -16.31
C ILE A 39 16.32 12.50 -16.16
N VAL A 40 15.50 12.33 -17.20
CA VAL A 40 14.07 12.70 -17.15
C VAL A 40 13.31 11.75 -16.21
N LEU A 41 13.68 10.47 -16.18
CA LEU A 41 13.14 9.51 -15.20
C LEU A 41 13.43 9.94 -13.76
N ALA A 42 14.63 10.46 -13.47
CA ALA A 42 14.99 10.93 -12.13
C ALA A 42 14.11 12.12 -11.64
N PHE A 43 13.55 12.92 -12.56
CA PHE A 43 12.64 14.02 -12.22
C PHE A 43 11.16 13.64 -12.28
N GLN A 44 10.81 12.47 -12.82
CA GLN A 44 9.42 12.05 -12.99
C GLN A 44 8.65 12.05 -11.67
N ASP A 45 9.27 11.52 -10.61
CA ASP A 45 8.64 11.42 -9.30
C ASP A 45 8.40 12.81 -8.71
N ALA A 46 9.40 13.69 -8.79
CA ALA A 46 9.30 15.07 -8.32
C ALA A 46 8.20 15.86 -9.04
N ILE A 47 8.06 15.69 -10.37
CA ILE A 47 6.99 16.34 -11.15
C ILE A 47 5.62 15.86 -10.68
N ILE A 48 5.48 14.56 -10.46
CA ILE A 48 4.21 14.00 -10.06
C ILE A 48 3.85 14.38 -8.62
N ASP A 49 4.82 14.38 -7.72
CA ASP A 49 4.62 14.87 -6.35
C ASP A 49 4.22 16.35 -6.34
N ALA A 50 4.94 17.19 -7.09
CA ALA A 50 4.66 18.62 -7.21
C ALA A 50 3.27 18.91 -7.83
N SER A 51 2.80 18.06 -8.74
CA SER A 51 1.48 18.21 -9.36
C SER A 51 0.32 17.91 -8.41
N GLY A 52 0.58 17.26 -7.27
CA GLY A 52 -0.43 16.91 -6.28
C GLY A 52 -1.45 15.87 -6.76
N ILE A 53 -1.23 15.21 -7.90
CA ILE A 53 -2.16 14.23 -8.46
C ILE A 53 -2.19 12.93 -7.63
N ARG A 54 -1.20 12.69 -6.76
CA ARG A 54 -1.13 11.52 -5.85
C ARG A 54 -2.09 11.59 -4.66
N ARG A 55 -2.98 12.57 -4.59
CA ARG A 55 -3.91 12.72 -3.45
C ARG A 55 -4.96 11.62 -3.37
N SER A 56 -5.35 11.05 -4.52
CA SER A 56 -6.29 9.94 -4.63
C SER A 56 -6.26 9.33 -6.04
N VAL A 57 -6.75 8.11 -6.22
CA VAL A 57 -6.92 7.45 -7.53
C VAL A 57 -7.73 8.32 -8.52
N PRO A 58 -8.91 8.87 -8.18
CA PRO A 58 -9.65 9.76 -9.09
C PRO A 58 -8.86 11.02 -9.51
N ASP A 59 -8.15 11.65 -8.56
CA ASP A 59 -7.36 12.84 -8.87
C ASP A 59 -6.15 12.48 -9.74
N PHE A 60 -5.56 11.30 -9.50
CA PHE A 60 -4.46 10.76 -10.29
C PHE A 60 -4.87 10.55 -11.75
N VAL A 61 -5.97 9.84 -12.00
CA VAL A 61 -6.45 9.56 -13.37
C VAL A 61 -6.75 10.86 -14.13
N ARG A 62 -7.40 11.83 -13.49
CA ARG A 62 -7.72 13.12 -14.12
C ARG A 62 -6.48 13.95 -14.38
N GLY A 63 -5.54 13.99 -13.43
CA GLY A 63 -4.33 14.78 -13.51
C GLY A 63 -3.23 14.19 -14.39
N TYR A 64 -3.24 12.87 -14.61
CA TYR A 64 -2.18 12.17 -15.32
C TYR A 64 -2.00 12.64 -16.77
N VAL A 65 -3.08 13.10 -17.43
CA VAL A 65 -2.99 13.69 -18.78
C VAL A 65 -2.03 14.87 -18.78
N TRP A 66 -2.17 15.78 -17.82
CA TRP A 66 -1.34 16.98 -17.73
C TRP A 66 0.10 16.66 -17.39
N VAL A 67 0.31 15.78 -16.42
CA VAL A 67 1.66 15.28 -16.08
C VAL A 67 2.31 14.61 -17.30
N SER A 68 1.57 13.78 -18.03
CA SER A 68 2.09 13.11 -19.23
C SER A 68 2.49 14.11 -20.29
N LEU A 69 1.70 15.16 -20.53
CA LEU A 69 2.05 16.22 -21.47
C LEU A 69 3.33 16.95 -21.06
N VAL A 70 3.52 17.22 -19.76
CA VAL A 70 4.75 17.82 -19.24
C VAL A 70 5.94 16.87 -19.46
N LEU A 71 5.81 15.59 -19.10
CA LEU A 71 6.86 14.59 -19.30
C LEU A 71 7.22 14.42 -20.78
N ILE A 72 6.23 14.27 -21.67
CA ILE A 72 6.41 14.19 -23.12
C ILE A 72 7.17 15.44 -23.62
N SER A 73 6.79 16.63 -23.13
CA SER A 73 7.43 17.89 -23.50
C SER A 73 8.88 17.98 -23.03
N LEU A 74 9.17 17.50 -21.81
CA LEU A 74 10.54 17.43 -21.27
C LEU A 74 11.39 16.42 -22.04
N TYR A 75 10.84 15.24 -22.35
CA TYR A 75 11.51 14.24 -23.18
C TYR A 75 11.81 14.79 -24.57
N TRP A 76 10.85 15.47 -25.21
CA TRP A 76 11.05 16.14 -26.49
C TRP A 76 12.17 17.19 -26.43
N ALA A 77 12.11 18.12 -25.47
CA ALA A 77 13.11 19.16 -25.30
C ALA A 77 14.51 18.55 -25.09
N LYS A 78 14.58 17.51 -24.26
CA LYS A 78 15.80 16.76 -23.97
C LYS A 78 16.35 16.05 -25.22
N SER A 79 15.51 15.45 -26.06
CA SER A 79 15.93 14.86 -27.33
C SER A 79 16.46 15.91 -28.29
N VAL A 80 15.77 17.04 -28.45
CA VAL A 80 16.21 18.17 -29.28
C VAL A 80 17.58 18.70 -28.84
N LEU A 81 17.83 18.81 -27.54
CA LEU A 81 19.12 19.28 -27.02
C LEU A 81 20.25 18.29 -27.30
N VAL A 82 20.06 17.00 -26.98
CA VAL A 82 21.09 15.97 -27.13
C VAL A 82 21.38 15.71 -28.61
N GLU A 83 20.34 15.46 -29.41
CA GLU A 83 20.50 15.20 -30.84
C GLU A 83 20.93 16.46 -31.58
N GLY A 84 20.41 17.63 -31.18
CA GLY A 84 20.84 18.91 -31.71
C GLY A 84 22.33 19.12 -31.49
N PHE A 85 22.87 18.82 -30.30
CA PHE A 85 24.30 18.91 -30.02
C PHE A 85 25.13 17.93 -30.88
N ILE A 86 24.69 16.68 -31.02
CA ILE A 86 25.39 15.65 -31.80
C ILE A 86 25.39 15.98 -33.30
N VAL A 87 24.22 16.29 -33.85
CA VAL A 87 24.02 16.44 -35.31
C VAL A 87 24.49 17.84 -35.75
N SER A 88 24.44 18.89 -34.92
CA SER A 88 24.92 20.24 -35.28
C SER A 88 26.45 20.40 -35.32
N THR A 89 27.21 19.32 -35.13
CA THR A 89 28.66 19.32 -35.28
C THR A 89 29.09 19.71 -36.71
N ARG A 90 30.24 20.38 -36.83
CA ARG A 90 30.75 20.89 -38.12
C ARG A 90 30.84 19.80 -39.19
N ARG A 91 31.36 18.63 -38.79
CA ARG A 91 31.53 17.45 -39.65
C ARG A 91 30.20 16.97 -40.25
N PHE A 92 29.11 17.05 -39.50
CA PHE A 92 27.79 16.67 -39.99
C PHE A 92 27.22 17.70 -40.97
N ALA A 93 27.33 18.99 -40.66
CA ALA A 93 26.85 20.05 -41.53
C ALA A 93 27.53 20.03 -42.92
N GLU A 94 28.85 19.79 -42.94
CA GLU A 94 29.64 19.65 -44.17
C GLU A 94 29.18 18.46 -45.02
N GLN A 95 28.85 17.33 -44.40
CA GLN A 95 28.40 16.12 -45.11
C GLN A 95 26.99 16.24 -45.73
N PHE A 96 26.17 17.15 -45.23
CA PHE A 96 24.85 17.44 -45.81
C PHE A 96 24.86 18.74 -46.65
N ALA A 97 26.05 19.31 -46.92
CA ALA A 97 26.21 20.57 -47.66
C ALA A 97 25.26 21.69 -47.16
N THR A 98 25.09 21.79 -45.84
CA THR A 98 24.10 22.68 -45.22
C THR A 98 24.69 23.47 -44.04
N THR A 99 23.98 24.47 -43.56
CA THR A 99 24.40 25.27 -42.39
C THR A 99 23.98 24.60 -41.09
N ARG A 100 24.75 24.78 -40.01
CA ARG A 100 24.41 24.27 -38.67
C ARG A 100 23.02 24.73 -38.22
N ARG A 101 22.64 25.98 -38.50
CA ARG A 101 21.32 26.55 -38.17
C ARG A 101 20.18 25.80 -38.87
N ARG A 102 20.32 25.50 -40.17
CA ARG A 102 19.29 24.77 -40.93
C ARG A 102 19.18 23.33 -40.48
N LEU A 103 20.32 22.70 -40.18
CA LEU A 103 20.35 21.33 -39.68
C LEU A 103 19.77 21.21 -38.26
N PHE A 104 20.07 22.15 -37.35
CA PHE A 104 19.42 22.20 -36.03
C PHE A 104 17.90 22.38 -36.13
N ARG A 105 17.42 23.30 -36.98
CA ARG A 105 15.97 23.44 -37.26
C ARG A 105 15.34 22.15 -37.78
N THR A 106 16.09 21.41 -38.59
CA THR A 106 15.62 20.11 -39.11
C THR A 106 15.53 19.07 -37.98
N VAL A 107 16.50 19.03 -37.06
CA VAL A 107 16.43 18.17 -35.84
C VAL A 107 15.22 18.51 -35.00
N VAL A 108 14.94 19.80 -34.76
CA VAL A 108 13.76 20.27 -34.01
C VAL A 108 12.47 19.78 -34.66
N LEU A 109 12.33 19.97 -35.98
CA LEU A 109 11.15 19.53 -36.74
C LEU A 109 11.01 18.01 -36.75
N ALA A 110 12.11 17.28 -36.89
CA ALA A 110 12.12 15.83 -36.91
C ALA A 110 11.68 15.25 -35.56
N ASN A 111 12.21 15.79 -34.46
CA ASN A 111 11.77 15.45 -33.11
C ASN A 111 10.31 15.83 -32.86
N LEU A 112 9.88 17.02 -33.29
CA LEU A 112 8.47 17.41 -33.17
C LEU A 112 7.56 16.40 -33.88
N ALA A 113 7.89 16.02 -35.12
CA ALA A 113 7.13 15.03 -35.88
C ALA A 113 7.10 13.67 -35.20
N SER A 114 8.23 13.20 -34.67
CA SER A 114 8.31 11.96 -33.89
C SER A 114 7.43 12.01 -32.65
N TYR A 115 7.51 13.07 -31.85
CA TYR A 115 6.78 13.20 -30.59
C TYR A 115 5.28 13.47 -30.76
N LEU A 116 4.85 14.03 -31.90
CA LEU A 116 3.43 14.08 -32.28
C LEU A 116 2.84 12.67 -32.46
N PHE A 117 3.66 11.67 -32.78
CA PHE A 117 3.23 10.27 -32.87
C PHE A 117 3.51 9.49 -31.57
N THR A 118 4.74 9.56 -31.06
CA THR A 118 5.15 8.79 -29.88
C THR A 118 4.58 9.34 -28.58
N GLY A 119 4.29 10.64 -28.48
CA GLY A 119 3.69 11.25 -27.29
C GLY A 119 2.28 10.70 -27.02
N PRO A 120 1.34 10.75 -27.97
CA PRO A 120 0.03 10.12 -27.81
C PRO A 120 0.13 8.61 -27.55
N LEU A 121 1.00 7.90 -28.27
CA LEU A 121 1.21 6.46 -28.04
C LEU A 121 1.73 6.19 -26.63
N PHE A 122 2.68 7.00 -26.15
CA PHE A 122 3.20 6.95 -24.79
C PHE A 122 2.07 7.10 -23.78
N TYR A 123 1.27 8.17 -23.90
CA TYR A 123 0.13 8.37 -23.01
C TYR A 123 -0.86 7.18 -23.04
N LEU A 124 -1.17 6.65 -24.22
CA LEU A 124 -2.10 5.52 -24.34
C LEU A 124 -1.58 4.23 -23.69
N VAL A 125 -0.26 4.01 -23.73
CA VAL A 125 0.39 2.83 -23.15
C VAL A 125 0.61 2.99 -21.64
N THR A 126 0.78 4.22 -21.14
CA THR A 126 1.13 4.49 -19.74
C THR A 126 -0.02 5.06 -18.91
N ARG A 127 -1.16 5.39 -19.52
CA ARG A 127 -2.31 5.93 -18.79
C ARG A 127 -2.80 4.90 -17.75
N PRO A 128 -3.16 5.35 -16.54
CA PRO A 128 -3.68 4.44 -15.53
C PRO A 128 -4.99 3.80 -16.00
N THR A 129 -5.08 2.47 -15.89
CA THR A 129 -6.26 1.69 -16.26
C THR A 129 -6.79 0.93 -15.06
N PHE A 130 -7.83 1.46 -14.41
CA PHE A 130 -8.50 0.79 -13.29
C PHE A 130 -9.59 -0.19 -13.76
N GLY A 131 -9.27 -1.11 -14.68
CA GLY A 131 -10.13 -2.26 -15.00
C GLY A 131 -11.63 -1.99 -15.27
N HIS A 132 -11.96 -1.06 -16.17
CA HIS A 132 -13.34 -0.62 -16.46
C HIS A 132 -14.14 -0.10 -15.24
N LEU A 133 -13.48 0.20 -14.12
CA LEU A 133 -14.13 0.75 -12.95
C LEU A 133 -14.54 2.20 -13.19
N GLN A 134 -15.77 2.52 -12.82
CA GLN A 134 -16.23 3.89 -12.68
C GLN A 134 -15.62 4.48 -11.40
N LEU A 135 -14.82 5.54 -11.55
CA LEU A 135 -14.16 6.21 -10.43
C LEU A 135 -15.02 7.36 -9.89
N SER A 136 -15.28 7.38 -8.58
CA SER A 136 -16.08 8.42 -7.92
C SER A 136 -15.53 8.81 -6.54
N LYS A 137 -16.10 9.84 -5.93
CA LYS A 137 -15.91 10.20 -4.50
C LYS A 137 -17.17 9.93 -3.67
N GLU A 138 -18.26 9.51 -4.30
CA GLU A 138 -19.52 9.20 -3.64
C GLU A 138 -19.60 7.70 -3.36
N THR A 139 -19.85 7.34 -2.09
CA THR A 139 -19.96 5.95 -1.59
C THR A 139 -21.39 5.54 -1.19
N SER A 140 -22.39 6.40 -1.43
CA SER A 140 -23.81 6.18 -1.12
C SER A 140 -24.43 4.94 -1.79
N TRP A 141 -23.77 4.41 -2.81
CA TRP A 141 -24.19 3.22 -3.57
C TRP A 141 -23.91 1.89 -2.84
N THR A 142 -23.19 1.93 -1.72
CA THR A 142 -22.87 0.73 -0.93
C THR A 142 -24.12 0.02 -0.41
N VAL A 143 -24.08 -1.31 -0.37
CA VAL A 143 -25.08 -2.11 0.35
C VAL A 143 -24.76 -2.27 1.85
N ASN A 144 -23.67 -1.66 2.32
CA ASN A 144 -23.17 -1.70 3.69
C ASN A 144 -23.13 -0.32 4.37
N PRO A 145 -24.19 0.51 4.29
CA PRO A 145 -24.09 1.94 4.62
C PRO A 145 -23.64 2.23 6.05
N ASP A 146 -24.01 1.37 7.00
CA ASP A 146 -23.81 1.59 8.43
C ASP A 146 -22.53 0.96 9.00
N VAL A 147 -21.74 0.26 8.18
CA VAL A 147 -20.53 -0.43 8.66
C VAL A 147 -19.49 0.62 9.06
N PRO A 148 -19.00 0.63 10.31
CA PRO A 148 -18.00 1.58 10.75
C PRO A 148 -16.60 1.18 10.29
N VAL A 149 -15.87 2.14 9.74
CA VAL A 149 -14.47 2.05 9.34
C VAL A 149 -13.67 3.02 10.18
N TYR A 150 -12.66 2.49 10.87
CA TYR A 150 -11.68 3.26 11.61
C TYR A 150 -10.44 3.40 10.75
N TYR A 151 -9.78 4.56 10.76
CA TYR A 151 -8.63 4.81 9.91
C TYR A 151 -7.74 5.93 10.47
N ILE A 152 -6.48 5.98 10.04
CA ILE A 152 -5.55 7.07 10.33
C ILE A 152 -5.71 8.11 9.23
N ASP A 153 -6.14 9.32 9.59
CA ASP A 153 -6.40 10.39 8.64
C ASP A 153 -5.11 10.97 8.07
N ALA A 154 -5.07 11.21 6.76
CA ALA A 154 -3.85 11.66 6.10
C ALA A 154 -3.42 13.10 6.46
N GLN A 155 -4.30 13.93 7.05
CA GLN A 155 -4.01 15.33 7.31
C GLN A 155 -3.41 15.56 8.70
N ASP A 156 -4.03 15.01 9.74
CA ASP A 156 -3.66 15.22 11.14
C ASP A 156 -3.09 13.97 11.81
N HIS A 157 -3.07 12.83 11.11
CA HIS A 157 -2.68 11.53 11.63
C HIS A 157 -3.53 11.09 12.83
N PHE A 158 -4.75 11.63 12.99
CA PHE A 158 -5.67 11.21 14.04
C PHE A 158 -6.40 9.95 13.61
N VAL A 159 -6.81 9.13 14.59
CA VAL A 159 -7.73 8.02 14.28
C VAL A 159 -9.14 8.57 14.23
N LYS A 160 -9.79 8.35 13.09
CA LYS A 160 -11.17 8.75 12.84
C LYS A 160 -12.02 7.52 12.53
N ARG A 161 -13.31 7.63 12.80
CA ARG A 161 -14.36 6.69 12.45
C ARG A 161 -15.25 7.33 11.39
N ILE A 162 -15.65 6.57 10.39
CA ILE A 162 -16.63 6.96 9.37
C ILE A 162 -17.46 5.72 9.01
N THR A 163 -18.69 5.89 8.52
CA THR A 163 -19.43 4.77 7.92
C THR A 163 -19.01 4.54 6.46
N VAL A 164 -19.23 3.35 5.90
CA VAL A 164 -18.92 3.07 4.48
C VAL A 164 -19.73 3.98 3.53
N ALA A 165 -20.93 4.43 3.92
CA ALA A 165 -21.68 5.44 3.19
C ALA A 165 -21.04 6.85 3.22
N GLY A 166 -19.90 7.03 3.90
CA GLY A 166 -19.20 8.31 4.02
C GLY A 166 -19.82 9.26 5.03
N GLN A 167 -20.64 8.76 5.96
CA GLN A 167 -21.37 9.55 6.96
C GLN A 167 -20.78 9.38 8.36
N ASP A 168 -21.30 10.14 9.34
CA ASP A 168 -20.96 10.06 10.77
C ASP A 168 -19.45 10.12 11.09
N ARG A 169 -18.73 11.00 10.41
CA ARG A 169 -17.29 11.17 10.65
C ARG A 169 -17.03 11.70 12.05
N GLN A 170 -16.24 10.98 12.83
CA GLN A 170 -15.88 11.32 14.22
C GLN A 170 -14.39 11.09 14.46
N THR A 171 -13.74 11.98 15.20
CA THR A 171 -12.37 11.75 15.70
C THR A 171 -12.46 10.93 16.99
N VAL A 172 -11.80 9.76 17.01
CA VAL A 172 -11.81 8.86 18.18
C VAL A 172 -10.49 8.92 18.96
N ILE A 173 -9.37 9.22 18.30
CA ILE A 173 -8.08 9.50 18.95
C ILE A 173 -7.60 10.87 18.43
N PRO A 174 -7.72 11.95 19.20
CA PRO A 174 -7.37 13.31 18.78
C PRO A 174 -5.86 13.60 18.93
N TYR A 175 -5.03 12.60 18.64
CA TYR A 175 -3.57 12.66 18.75
C TYR A 175 -2.94 12.03 17.51
N PRO A 176 -1.78 12.54 17.04
CA PRO A 176 -1.10 11.94 15.90
C PRO A 176 -0.63 10.52 16.21
N VAL A 177 -1.04 9.54 15.39
CA VAL A 177 -0.70 8.13 15.55
C VAL A 177 0.02 7.56 14.35
N THR A 178 0.76 6.47 14.58
CA THR A 178 1.37 5.63 13.54
C THR A 178 0.72 4.24 13.46
N GLY A 179 -0.03 3.84 14.50
CA GLY A 179 -0.76 2.57 14.55
C GLY A 179 -1.69 2.53 15.75
N TYR A 180 -2.73 1.70 15.69
CA TYR A 180 -3.73 1.59 16.76
C TYR A 180 -4.36 0.20 16.86
N ILE A 181 -4.94 -0.08 18.02
CA ILE A 181 -5.85 -1.18 18.33
C ILE A 181 -7.12 -0.57 18.91
N ILE A 182 -8.26 -1.03 18.42
CA ILE A 182 -9.58 -0.77 19.00
C ILE A 182 -9.88 -1.93 19.96
N CYS A 183 -10.10 -1.65 21.23
CA CYS A 183 -10.42 -2.66 22.22
C CYS A 183 -11.93 -2.71 22.48
N GLY A 184 -12.42 -3.90 22.85
CA GLY A 184 -13.82 -4.13 23.20
C GLY A 184 -14.78 -3.66 22.12
N ARG A 185 -15.80 -2.91 22.53
CA ARG A 185 -16.79 -2.29 21.64
C ARG A 185 -16.44 -0.84 21.32
N ALA A 186 -15.15 -0.57 21.08
CA ALA A 186 -14.58 0.77 20.95
C ALA A 186 -14.71 1.61 22.23
N ASP A 187 -14.63 0.95 23.37
CA ASP A 187 -14.62 1.54 24.71
C ASP A 187 -13.22 1.99 25.15
N ALA A 188 -12.17 1.45 24.53
CA ALA A 188 -10.79 1.89 24.69
C ALA A 188 -9.97 1.72 23.41
N TYR A 189 -8.86 2.45 23.35
CA TYR A 189 -7.92 2.44 22.24
C TYR A 189 -6.50 2.31 22.78
N VAL A 190 -5.69 1.49 22.13
CA VAL A 190 -4.24 1.46 22.33
C VAL A 190 -3.61 2.00 21.07
N TYR A 191 -2.69 2.95 21.18
CA TYR A 191 -2.07 3.53 20.00
C TYR A 191 -0.61 3.86 20.19
N ARG A 192 0.14 3.85 19.08
CA ARG A 192 1.52 4.33 19.01
C ARG A 192 1.50 5.75 18.48
N GLY A 193 2.00 6.69 19.27
CA GLY A 193 2.16 8.08 18.86
C GLY A 193 3.25 8.26 17.81
N THR A 194 3.24 9.39 17.11
CA THR A 194 4.35 9.78 16.21
C THR A 194 5.64 10.11 16.99
N ASP A 195 5.50 10.40 18.29
CA ASP A 195 6.56 10.59 19.27
C ASP A 195 7.22 9.28 19.76
N GLN A 196 6.83 8.14 19.17
CA GLN A 196 7.34 6.81 19.51
C GLN A 196 6.97 6.32 20.90
N TYR A 197 5.89 6.82 21.51
CA TYR A 197 5.35 6.25 22.75
C TYR A 197 4.09 5.43 22.52
N LEU A 198 3.91 4.42 23.37
CA LEU A 198 2.67 3.65 23.47
C LEU A 198 1.73 4.33 24.46
N TYR A 199 0.47 4.46 24.07
CA TYR A 199 -0.57 5.10 24.85
C TYR A 199 -1.82 4.23 24.95
N VAL A 200 -2.57 4.42 26.03
CA VAL A 200 -3.93 3.92 26.20
C VAL A 200 -4.88 5.10 26.36
N LEU A 201 -5.97 5.11 25.60
CA LEU A 201 -7.03 6.10 25.66
C LEU A 201 -8.36 5.39 25.97
N ARG A 202 -9.02 5.75 27.07
CA ARG A 202 -10.35 5.22 27.41
C ARG A 202 -11.42 6.15 26.84
N SER A 203 -12.47 5.63 26.23
CA SER A 203 -13.51 6.44 25.57
C SER A 203 -14.18 7.48 26.49
N LEU A 204 -14.27 7.18 27.78
CA LEU A 204 -14.84 8.08 28.79
C LEU A 204 -13.84 9.13 29.33
N ASN A 205 -12.54 8.94 29.07
CA ASN A 205 -11.48 9.83 29.53
C ASN A 205 -10.50 10.12 28.39
N PHE A 206 -10.63 11.29 27.79
CA PHE A 206 -9.78 11.74 26.68
C PHE A 206 -8.33 12.09 27.09
N THR A 207 -7.92 11.80 28.32
CA THR A 207 -6.53 11.95 28.75
C THR A 207 -5.76 10.66 28.46
N PRO A 208 -4.77 10.66 27.55
CA PRO A 208 -4.02 9.47 27.23
C PRO A 208 -3.07 9.07 28.36
N ILE A 209 -3.04 7.77 28.67
CA ILE A 209 -2.08 7.18 29.62
C ILE A 209 -0.84 6.76 28.83
N ARG A 210 0.28 7.42 29.07
CA ARG A 210 1.58 7.06 28.47
C ARG A 210 2.14 5.82 29.17
N VAL A 211 2.50 4.80 28.40
CA VAL A 211 2.94 3.51 28.93
C VAL A 211 4.45 3.31 28.79
N THR A 212 4.95 3.23 27.56
CA THR A 212 6.37 2.94 27.32
C THR A 212 6.87 3.54 26.01
N ASN A 213 8.18 3.66 25.87
CA ASN A 213 8.84 4.00 24.62
C ASN A 213 8.79 2.79 23.65
N THR A 214 8.58 3.06 22.37
CA THR A 214 8.48 2.12 21.25
C THR A 214 9.43 2.50 20.12
N SER A 215 10.56 3.15 20.44
CA SER A 215 11.60 3.52 19.47
C SER A 215 12.27 2.32 18.82
N GLU A 216 12.27 1.17 19.50
CA GLU A 216 12.67 -0.12 18.95
C GLU A 216 11.58 -0.67 18.01
N ARG A 217 11.88 -1.78 17.33
CA ARG A 217 10.90 -2.44 16.47
C ARG A 217 9.67 -2.86 17.31
N PHE A 218 8.50 -2.39 16.90
CA PHE A 218 7.25 -2.55 17.66
C PHE A 218 6.07 -2.75 16.71
N TYR A 219 5.23 -3.74 17.01
CA TYR A 219 4.06 -4.09 16.19
C TYR A 219 2.79 -3.92 17.00
N MET A 220 1.75 -3.31 16.43
CA MET A 220 0.49 -3.15 17.17
C MET A 220 -0.12 -4.48 17.64
N PRO A 221 -0.16 -5.57 16.84
CA PRO A 221 -0.66 -6.87 17.30
C PRO A 221 0.11 -7.48 18.48
N SER A 222 1.30 -6.97 18.79
CA SER A 222 2.14 -7.43 19.89
C SER A 222 1.77 -6.76 21.23
N VAL A 223 0.55 -6.23 21.31
CA VAL A 223 -0.03 -5.53 22.45
C VAL A 223 -1.46 -6.00 22.65
N GLY A 224 -1.85 -6.21 23.91
CA GLY A 224 -3.21 -6.50 24.30
C GLY A 224 -3.61 -5.70 25.54
N LEU A 225 -4.81 -5.13 25.52
CA LEU A 225 -5.43 -4.50 26.69
C LEU A 225 -6.34 -5.51 27.40
N SER A 226 -6.27 -5.56 28.73
CA SER A 226 -7.15 -6.41 29.53
C SER A 226 -8.62 -5.98 29.38
N PRO A 227 -9.60 -6.90 29.53
CA PRO A 227 -11.03 -6.56 29.42
C PRO A 227 -11.50 -5.47 30.38
N ASP A 228 -10.88 -5.37 31.56
CA ASP A 228 -11.16 -4.33 32.56
C ASP A 228 -10.44 -3.00 32.28
N GLN A 229 -9.63 -2.95 31.20
CA GLN A 229 -8.85 -1.79 30.77
C GLN A 229 -7.83 -1.28 31.80
N ARG A 230 -7.44 -2.10 32.77
CA ARG A 230 -6.48 -1.72 33.83
C ARG A 230 -5.06 -2.18 33.56
N ARG A 231 -4.87 -3.16 32.67
CA ARG A 231 -3.55 -3.74 32.39
C ARG A 231 -3.30 -3.78 30.90
N LEU A 232 -2.07 -3.46 30.52
CA LEU A 232 -1.61 -3.58 29.15
C LEU A 232 -0.47 -4.59 29.08
N ALA A 233 -0.68 -5.68 28.35
CA ALA A 233 0.37 -6.64 28.04
C ALA A 233 1.00 -6.26 26.70
N PHE A 234 2.33 -6.21 26.63
CA PHE A 234 3.04 -5.94 25.38
C PHE A 234 4.39 -6.66 25.40
N VAL A 235 4.93 -6.91 24.23
CA VAL A 235 6.28 -7.49 24.11
C VAL A 235 7.27 -6.46 23.62
N GLN A 236 8.51 -6.61 24.06
CA GLN A 236 9.63 -5.76 23.68
C GLN A 236 10.80 -6.63 23.19
N PRO A 237 11.60 -6.19 22.21
CA PRO A 237 12.81 -6.90 21.80
C PRO A 237 13.72 -7.21 23.00
N SER A 238 14.26 -8.43 23.04
CA SER A 238 15.22 -8.82 24.08
C SER A 238 16.62 -8.26 23.84
N ASN A 239 16.89 -7.84 22.61
CA ASN A 239 18.15 -7.28 22.13
C ASN A 239 17.86 -6.10 21.18
N THR A 240 18.91 -5.35 20.84
CA THR A 240 18.82 -4.17 19.95
C THR A 240 19.12 -4.52 18.50
N ASP A 241 19.00 -5.79 18.11
CA ASP A 241 19.24 -6.20 16.73
C ASP A 241 18.19 -5.54 15.81
N GLU A 242 18.54 -5.27 14.56
CA GLU A 242 17.62 -4.69 13.57
C GLU A 242 16.42 -5.63 13.29
N TYR A 243 16.65 -6.94 13.49
CA TYR A 243 15.72 -8.03 13.21
C TYR A 243 15.60 -8.95 14.43
N PRO A 244 15.02 -8.46 15.55
CA PRO A 244 14.91 -9.26 16.76
C PRO A 244 13.91 -10.40 16.51
N ASN A 245 14.33 -11.62 16.85
CA ASN A 245 13.48 -12.81 16.85
C ASN A 245 13.13 -13.26 18.28
N THR A 246 13.71 -12.64 19.30
CA THR A 246 13.46 -12.93 20.72
C THR A 246 12.83 -11.74 21.41
N TRP A 247 11.73 -11.97 22.14
CA TRP A 247 10.96 -10.92 22.80
C TRP A 247 10.70 -11.24 24.27
N ARG A 248 10.61 -10.19 25.09
CA ARG A 248 10.20 -10.27 26.50
C ARG A 248 8.78 -9.77 26.65
N LEU A 249 7.95 -10.49 27.39
CA LEU A 249 6.62 -10.01 27.77
C LEU A 249 6.71 -9.08 28.98
N ARG A 250 6.01 -7.96 28.89
CA ARG A 250 5.86 -6.96 29.96
C ARG A 250 4.38 -6.67 30.16
N VAL A 251 3.99 -6.38 31.40
CA VAL A 251 2.63 -5.91 31.71
C VAL A 251 2.71 -4.62 32.49
N ALA A 252 2.05 -3.60 31.97
CA ALA A 252 1.85 -2.33 32.65
C ALA A 252 0.53 -2.36 33.42
N ASP A 253 0.58 -1.98 34.70
CA ASP A 253 -0.57 -1.56 35.46
C ASP A 253 -0.84 -0.08 35.17
N LEU A 254 -2.00 0.20 34.57
CA LEU A 254 -2.35 1.54 34.07
C LEU A 254 -2.80 2.49 35.17
N ASP A 255 -3.11 1.98 36.37
CA ASP A 255 -3.59 2.80 37.47
C ASP A 255 -2.42 3.38 38.29
N ASN A 256 -1.30 2.66 38.40
CA ASN A 256 -0.10 3.09 39.13
C ASN A 256 1.15 3.28 38.25
N GLY A 257 1.10 2.93 36.97
CA GLY A 257 2.21 3.07 36.02
C GLY A 257 3.34 2.06 36.20
N ARG A 258 3.19 1.06 37.08
CA ARG A 258 4.21 0.02 37.27
C ARG A 258 4.25 -0.90 36.06
N ILE A 259 5.45 -1.23 35.59
CA ILE A 259 5.67 -2.20 34.52
C ILE A 259 6.46 -3.36 35.10
N ASP A 260 5.86 -4.54 35.04
CA ASP A 260 6.45 -5.79 35.50
C ASP A 260 6.86 -6.64 34.29
N ASP A 261 8.03 -7.26 34.36
CA ASP A 261 8.47 -8.24 33.36
C ASP A 261 7.93 -9.62 33.75
N ALA A 262 7.45 -10.41 32.78
CA ALA A 262 7.12 -11.81 33.01
C ALA A 262 8.43 -12.62 33.08
N PRO A 263 8.87 -13.07 34.27
CA PRO A 263 10.18 -13.70 34.41
C PRO A 263 10.22 -15.05 33.67
N ASN A 264 11.38 -15.38 33.09
CA ASN A 264 11.69 -16.66 32.45
C ASN A 264 10.85 -17.03 31.21
N LEU A 265 10.21 -16.06 30.56
CA LEU A 265 9.55 -16.27 29.28
C LEU A 265 10.30 -15.55 28.16
N THR A 266 10.92 -16.34 27.28
CA THR A 266 11.44 -15.85 26.00
C THR A 266 10.48 -16.25 24.89
N ILE A 267 10.04 -15.27 24.11
CA ILE A 267 9.16 -15.48 22.96
C ILE A 267 10.01 -15.48 21.70
N GLU A 268 9.99 -16.57 20.95
CA GLU A 268 10.80 -16.78 19.74
C GLU A 268 9.91 -16.74 18.50
N THR A 269 9.73 -15.55 17.92
CA THR A 269 8.96 -15.37 16.69
C THR A 269 9.31 -14.03 16.03
N TRP A 270 9.04 -13.89 14.74
CA TRP A 270 9.28 -12.64 14.01
C TRP A 270 8.19 -11.59 14.22
N ASN A 271 6.96 -12.04 14.51
CA ASN A 271 5.77 -11.19 14.61
C ASN A 271 4.90 -11.64 15.79
N PRO A 272 5.30 -11.31 17.03
CA PRO A 272 4.56 -11.73 18.21
C PRO A 272 3.18 -11.10 18.25
N VAL A 273 2.18 -11.92 18.60
CA VAL A 273 0.81 -11.51 18.87
C VAL A 273 0.54 -11.68 20.35
N VAL A 274 -0.05 -10.65 20.97
CA VAL A 274 -0.49 -10.68 22.37
C VAL A 274 -2.00 -10.49 22.40
N ALA A 275 -2.69 -11.34 23.15
CA ALA A 275 -4.12 -11.20 23.40
C ALA A 275 -4.45 -11.56 24.85
N TRP A 276 -5.56 -11.03 25.36
CA TRP A 276 -6.09 -11.42 26.66
C TRP A 276 -7.17 -12.48 26.50
N SER A 277 -7.37 -13.32 27.50
CA SER A 277 -8.59 -14.11 27.62
C SER A 277 -9.78 -13.18 27.85
N ALA A 278 -10.97 -13.58 27.40
CA ALA A 278 -12.19 -12.79 27.56
C ALA A 278 -12.55 -12.54 29.03
N ASP A 279 -12.14 -13.43 29.94
CA ASP A 279 -12.32 -13.29 31.39
C ASP A 279 -11.19 -12.50 32.09
N GLY A 280 -10.17 -12.06 31.34
CA GLY A 280 -9.04 -11.29 31.84
C GLY A 280 -8.05 -12.05 32.73
N LYS A 281 -8.21 -13.37 32.89
CA LYS A 281 -7.33 -14.17 33.76
C LYS A 281 -6.02 -14.57 33.11
N GLN A 282 -5.97 -14.60 31.78
CA GLN A 282 -4.80 -15.06 31.04
C GLN A 282 -4.35 -14.05 30.00
N ILE A 283 -3.03 -13.95 29.84
CA ILE A 283 -2.36 -13.33 28.71
C ILE A 283 -1.89 -14.47 27.82
N LEU A 284 -2.24 -14.40 26.55
CA LEU A 284 -1.87 -15.37 25.54
C LEU A 284 -0.89 -14.71 24.58
N VAL A 285 0.22 -15.38 24.30
CA VAL A 285 1.29 -14.85 23.44
C VAL A 285 1.71 -15.90 22.43
N SER A 286 1.84 -15.53 21.15
CA SER A 286 2.35 -16.44 20.13
C SER A 286 3.83 -16.73 20.37
N ASN A 287 4.24 -17.99 20.23
CA ASN A 287 5.64 -18.41 20.32
C ASN A 287 5.94 -19.36 19.14
N GLY A 288 6.68 -18.90 18.13
CA GLY A 288 6.76 -19.56 16.83
C GLY A 288 5.43 -19.54 16.05
N ASP A 289 5.30 -20.44 15.07
CA ASP A 289 4.19 -20.47 14.12
C ASP A 289 2.93 -21.17 14.65
N THR A 290 3.09 -22.11 15.58
CA THR A 290 2.05 -23.06 16.00
C THR A 290 1.81 -23.12 17.50
N LYS A 291 2.60 -22.42 18.32
CA LYS A 291 2.43 -22.45 19.77
C LYS A 291 1.91 -21.13 20.31
N VAL A 292 1.10 -21.24 21.35
CA VAL A 292 0.64 -20.12 22.16
C VAL A 292 1.01 -20.39 23.60
N VAL A 293 1.64 -19.43 24.26
CA VAL A 293 1.92 -19.49 25.70
C VAL A 293 0.81 -18.77 26.42
N ALA A 294 0.10 -19.48 27.31
CA ALA A 294 -0.87 -18.88 28.21
C ALA A 294 -0.23 -18.60 29.57
N ILE A 295 -0.41 -17.38 30.06
CA ILE A 295 0.28 -16.84 31.24
C ILE A 295 -0.80 -16.29 32.16
N GLN A 296 -0.78 -16.63 33.43
CA GLN A 296 -1.71 -16.03 34.38
C GLN A 296 -1.45 -14.52 34.49
N ALA A 297 -2.51 -13.74 34.45
CA ALA A 297 -2.48 -12.28 34.41
C ALA A 297 -2.10 -11.62 35.76
N ALA A 298 -1.47 -12.35 36.68
CA ALA A 298 -1.03 -11.86 37.98
C ALA A 298 0.26 -12.56 38.43
N PRO A 299 1.13 -11.87 39.19
CA PRO A 299 2.26 -12.51 39.86
C PRO A 299 1.82 -13.74 40.69
N PRO A 300 2.57 -14.86 40.65
CA PRO A 300 3.93 -15.02 40.14
C PRO A 300 4.04 -15.38 38.64
N TRP A 301 3.03 -15.08 37.81
CA TRP A 301 3.05 -15.30 36.36
C TRP A 301 3.29 -16.74 35.91
N PRO A 302 2.66 -17.76 36.53
CA PRO A 302 2.79 -19.12 36.03
C PRO A 302 2.32 -19.19 34.57
N SER A 303 3.13 -19.84 33.74
CA SER A 303 2.88 -20.01 32.32
C SER A 303 2.69 -21.49 31.98
N SER A 304 1.94 -21.75 30.92
CA SER A 304 1.76 -23.06 30.33
C SER A 304 1.79 -22.93 28.81
N GLU A 305 2.59 -23.75 28.13
CA GLU A 305 2.52 -23.85 26.67
C GLU A 305 1.21 -24.55 26.26
N GLN A 306 0.57 -24.02 25.23
CA GLN A 306 -0.57 -24.62 24.57
C GLN A 306 -0.22 -24.87 23.11
N GLU A 307 -0.28 -26.14 22.69
CA GLU A 307 -0.07 -26.52 21.29
C GLU A 307 -1.30 -26.20 20.41
N ARG A 308 -2.47 -25.99 21.02
CA ARG A 308 -3.69 -25.62 20.30
C ARG A 308 -3.98 -24.15 20.49
N HIS A 309 -4.28 -23.50 19.37
CA HIS A 309 -4.65 -22.09 19.39
C HIS A 309 -6.02 -21.92 20.03
N PRO A 310 -6.18 -20.95 20.94
CA PRO A 310 -7.46 -20.68 21.57
C PRO A 310 -8.46 -20.19 20.51
N PRO A 311 -9.75 -20.56 20.60
CA PRO A 311 -10.76 -20.05 19.70
C PRO A 311 -10.87 -18.53 19.84
N ILE A 312 -11.09 -17.82 18.74
CA ILE A 312 -11.14 -16.34 18.77
C ILE A 312 -12.22 -15.80 19.72
N SER A 313 -13.30 -16.57 19.94
CA SER A 313 -14.37 -16.26 20.88
C SER A 313 -13.95 -16.28 22.35
N SER A 314 -12.86 -16.98 22.72
CA SER A 314 -12.34 -16.99 24.10
C SER A 314 -11.38 -15.84 24.39
N LEU A 315 -11.08 -14.99 23.40
CA LEU A 315 -10.17 -13.86 23.54
C LEU A 315 -10.95 -12.57 23.81
N ALA A 316 -10.33 -11.64 24.54
CA ALA A 316 -10.80 -10.27 24.63
C ALA A 316 -10.91 -9.66 23.22
N GLU A 317 -11.95 -8.87 22.98
CA GLU A 317 -12.14 -8.22 21.69
C GLU A 317 -11.08 -7.13 21.50
N SER A 318 -10.33 -7.23 20.41
CA SER A 318 -9.32 -6.25 20.00
C SER A 318 -9.18 -6.31 18.49
N TYR A 319 -9.12 -5.16 17.83
CA TYR A 319 -9.14 -5.04 16.37
C TYR A 319 -8.03 -4.11 15.91
N THR A 320 -7.30 -4.47 14.85
CA THR A 320 -6.19 -3.66 14.33
C THR A 320 -6.09 -3.77 12.82
N HIS A 321 -5.40 -2.82 12.19
CA HIS A 321 -5.15 -2.86 10.75
C HIS A 321 -4.34 -4.09 10.37
N GLY A 322 -4.75 -4.77 9.29
CA GLY A 322 -4.00 -5.90 8.74
C GLY A 322 -3.93 -7.08 9.71
N SER A 323 -5.04 -7.81 9.86
CA SER A 323 -5.01 -9.05 10.62
C SER A 323 -4.11 -10.10 9.94
N LYS A 324 -3.06 -10.51 10.66
CA LYS A 324 -2.50 -11.89 10.74
C LYS A 324 -1.92 -12.55 9.48
N GLU A 325 -2.66 -12.61 8.37
CA GLU A 325 -2.15 -13.11 7.08
C GLU A 325 -1.14 -12.12 6.46
N ALA A 326 -1.31 -10.84 6.79
CA ALA A 326 -0.41 -9.73 6.48
C ALA A 326 1.02 -9.91 7.01
N LEU A 327 1.15 -10.53 8.18
CA LEU A 327 2.38 -10.54 8.97
C LEU A 327 3.15 -11.86 8.82
N ASN A 328 2.46 -12.98 8.58
CA ASN A 328 3.10 -14.31 8.50
C ASN A 328 3.80 -14.61 7.17
N ARG A 329 3.65 -13.77 6.13
CA ARG A 329 4.40 -13.93 4.87
C ARG A 329 5.37 -12.76 4.76
N GLY A 330 6.66 -13.07 4.94
CA GLY A 330 7.74 -12.09 5.03
C GLY A 330 7.79 -11.06 3.89
N PHE A 331 8.70 -10.09 4.05
CA PHE A 331 8.93 -8.84 3.30
C PHE A 331 8.86 -8.87 1.75
N TYR A 332 8.66 -10.02 1.11
CA TYR A 332 8.66 -10.16 -0.34
C TYR A 332 7.33 -10.59 -0.96
N ASN A 333 6.32 -10.99 -0.17
CA ASN A 333 5.06 -11.52 -0.70
C ASN A 333 3.91 -11.35 0.31
N GLN A 334 3.56 -10.12 0.67
CA GLN A 334 2.32 -9.84 1.42
C GLN A 334 1.11 -10.05 0.51
N PHE A 335 0.88 -11.30 0.13
CA PHE A 335 -0.36 -11.76 -0.47
C PHE A 335 -1.45 -11.62 0.59
N MET A 336 -2.21 -10.55 0.50
CA MET A 336 -3.44 -10.42 1.27
C MET A 336 -4.57 -11.03 0.47
N GLU A 337 -5.20 -12.02 1.08
CA GLU A 337 -6.36 -12.68 0.54
C GLU A 337 -7.56 -12.35 1.41
N ASP A 338 -8.72 -12.17 0.79
CA ASP A 338 -9.98 -12.34 1.51
C ASP A 338 -10.89 -13.21 0.65
N THR A 339 -11.67 -14.06 1.31
CA THR A 339 -12.64 -14.90 0.63
C THR A 339 -13.99 -14.70 1.30
N GLN A 340 -14.97 -14.29 0.49
CA GLN A 340 -16.34 -14.15 0.93
C GLN A 340 -17.27 -14.76 -0.12
N ARG A 341 -18.09 -15.72 0.32
CA ARG A 341 -18.98 -16.49 -0.56
C ARG A 341 -18.17 -17.18 -1.67
N GLU A 342 -18.40 -16.80 -2.91
CA GLU A 342 -17.72 -17.34 -4.10
C GLU A 342 -16.63 -16.41 -4.65
N TYR A 343 -16.41 -15.25 -4.02
CA TYR A 343 -15.40 -14.29 -4.42
C TYR A 343 -14.14 -14.42 -3.57
N ARG A 344 -12.99 -14.29 -4.23
CA ARG A 344 -11.66 -14.27 -3.63
C ARG A 344 -10.95 -13.02 -4.13
N VAL A 345 -10.49 -12.16 -3.24
CA VAL A 345 -9.69 -10.98 -3.59
C VAL A 345 -8.24 -11.24 -3.21
N GLU A 346 -7.32 -11.03 -4.14
CA GLU A 346 -5.88 -11.26 -3.99
C GLU A 346 -5.13 -9.98 -4.33
N ASP A 347 -4.27 -9.52 -3.43
CA ASP A 347 -3.34 -8.43 -3.68
C ASP A 347 -1.94 -8.97 -4.05
N TYR A 348 -1.39 -8.43 -5.14
CA TYR A 348 -0.03 -8.66 -5.60
C TYR A 348 0.73 -7.34 -5.47
N PRO A 349 1.53 -7.17 -4.41
CA PRO A 349 2.31 -5.95 -4.26
C PRO A 349 3.49 -5.88 -5.24
N TYR A 350 4.09 -4.68 -5.35
CA TYR A 350 5.30 -4.28 -6.06
C TYR A 350 5.16 -4.08 -7.57
N LEU A 351 6.14 -4.55 -8.34
CA LEU A 351 6.24 -4.30 -9.78
C LEU A 351 5.06 -4.94 -10.51
N GLY A 352 4.23 -4.13 -11.16
CA GLY A 352 2.98 -4.59 -11.78
C GLY A 352 1.90 -4.92 -10.76
N SER A 353 1.85 -4.13 -9.68
CA SER A 353 0.91 -4.29 -8.59
C SER A 353 -0.53 -4.34 -9.08
N ARG A 354 -1.28 -5.28 -8.51
CA ARG A 354 -2.65 -5.54 -8.92
C ARG A 354 -3.45 -6.21 -7.83
N VAL A 355 -4.72 -5.84 -7.77
CA VAL A 355 -5.73 -6.59 -7.05
C VAL A 355 -6.52 -7.41 -8.05
N TRP A 356 -6.55 -8.72 -7.86
CA TRP A 356 -7.46 -9.61 -8.57
C TRP A 356 -8.65 -9.94 -7.72
N VAL A 357 -9.83 -9.89 -8.32
CA VAL A 357 -11.02 -10.53 -7.77
C VAL A 357 -11.35 -11.70 -8.67
N ARG A 358 -11.39 -12.89 -8.07
CA ARG A 358 -11.77 -14.14 -8.73
C ARG A 358 -13.13 -14.61 -8.22
N ARG A 359 -13.90 -15.21 -9.11
CA ARG A 359 -15.12 -15.97 -8.80
C ARG A 359 -14.99 -17.33 -9.45
N ARG A 360 -14.95 -18.41 -8.66
CA ARG A 360 -14.74 -19.79 -9.17
C ARG A 360 -13.58 -19.88 -10.17
N ASP A 361 -12.42 -19.36 -9.75
CA ASP A 361 -11.16 -19.28 -10.52
C ASP A 361 -11.16 -18.38 -11.77
N GLN A 362 -12.28 -17.75 -12.11
CA GLN A 362 -12.34 -16.75 -13.17
C GLN A 362 -12.10 -15.35 -12.62
N THR A 363 -11.17 -14.61 -13.22
CA THR A 363 -10.96 -13.19 -12.88
C THR A 363 -12.16 -12.36 -13.33
N VAL A 364 -12.90 -11.79 -12.37
CA VAL A 364 -14.08 -10.95 -12.61
C VAL A 364 -13.76 -9.47 -12.55
N LEU A 365 -12.75 -9.08 -11.77
CA LEU A 365 -12.26 -7.71 -11.68
C LEU A 365 -10.75 -7.72 -11.51
N THR A 366 -10.08 -6.78 -12.17
CA THR A 366 -8.66 -6.50 -11.98
C THR A 366 -8.50 -5.01 -11.72
N VAL A 367 -7.93 -4.65 -10.58
CA VAL A 367 -7.49 -3.28 -10.29
C VAL A 367 -5.99 -3.25 -10.48
N THR A 368 -5.49 -2.62 -11.54
CA THR A 368 -4.04 -2.48 -11.76
C THR A 368 -3.62 -1.03 -11.68
N ASN A 369 -2.46 -0.81 -11.08
CA ASN A 369 -1.77 0.47 -11.12
C ASN A 369 -0.66 0.41 -12.17
N ASP A 370 -1.05 0.33 -13.45
CA ASP A 370 -0.14 0.18 -14.60
C ASP A 370 0.41 1.53 -15.13
N TYR A 371 0.82 2.45 -14.26
CA TYR A 371 1.29 3.77 -14.70
C TYR A 371 2.79 3.80 -15.07
N GLY A 372 3.17 4.68 -15.99
CA GLY A 372 4.57 5.03 -16.29
C GLY A 372 5.30 4.16 -17.33
N PHE A 373 6.43 4.67 -17.84
CA PHE A 373 7.17 4.13 -19.01
C PHE A 373 7.73 2.71 -18.80
N LEU A 374 7.89 2.27 -17.56
CA LEU A 374 8.47 0.97 -17.22
C LEU A 374 7.60 0.17 -16.24
N LYS A 375 6.42 0.70 -15.85
CA LYS A 375 5.61 0.16 -14.75
C LYS A 375 6.38 0.00 -13.43
N LEU A 376 7.55 0.61 -13.33
CA LEU A 376 8.49 0.48 -12.21
C LEU A 376 8.00 1.32 -11.03
N GLY A 377 7.07 0.73 -10.28
CA GLY A 377 6.78 1.04 -8.88
C GLY A 377 5.93 2.28 -8.64
N TRP A 378 4.77 2.07 -8.00
CA TRP A 378 4.07 3.03 -7.13
C TRP A 378 2.88 2.41 -6.43
N PRO A 379 2.34 3.07 -5.37
CA PRO A 379 1.92 2.36 -4.19
C PRO A 379 0.91 1.32 -4.56
N THR A 380 1.34 0.13 -4.21
CA THR A 380 0.59 -1.09 -4.13
C THR A 380 -0.77 -0.82 -3.50
N ALA A 381 -1.80 -1.31 -4.17
CA ALA A 381 -3.03 -1.58 -3.46
C ALA A 381 -2.68 -2.49 -2.27
N HIS A 382 -3.35 -2.30 -1.15
CA HIS A 382 -3.09 -3.05 0.06
C HIS A 382 -4.37 -3.33 0.81
N SER A 383 -4.30 -4.36 1.65
CA SER A 383 -5.35 -4.68 2.62
C SER A 383 -6.74 -4.78 2.00
N PRO A 384 -6.95 -5.53 0.90
CA PRO A 384 -8.30 -5.78 0.43
C PRO A 384 -9.09 -6.52 1.52
N SER A 385 -10.28 -6.04 1.87
CA SER A 385 -11.14 -6.68 2.86
C SER A 385 -12.60 -6.58 2.49
N PHE A 386 -13.28 -7.72 2.40
CA PHE A 386 -14.69 -7.80 2.09
C PHE A 386 -15.56 -7.17 3.17
N LEU A 387 -16.64 -6.52 2.73
CA LEU A 387 -17.69 -6.01 3.59
C LEU A 387 -18.71 -7.11 3.92
N PRO A 388 -19.48 -7.01 5.02
CA PRO A 388 -20.38 -8.07 5.45
C PRO A 388 -21.47 -8.46 4.44
N LYS A 389 -21.89 -7.54 3.57
CA LYS A 389 -22.97 -7.75 2.58
C LYS A 389 -22.48 -7.46 1.15
N GLY A 390 -23.09 -8.14 0.18
CA GLY A 390 -22.85 -7.91 -1.24
C GLY A 390 -21.50 -8.42 -1.74
N ALA A 391 -21.10 -7.93 -2.91
CA ALA A 391 -19.80 -8.16 -3.53
C ALA A 391 -18.98 -6.85 -3.47
N GLU A 392 -18.77 -6.36 -2.25
CA GLU A 392 -18.09 -5.10 -1.97
C GLU A 392 -16.89 -5.32 -1.04
N PHE A 393 -15.81 -4.60 -1.27
CA PHE A 393 -14.62 -4.65 -0.42
C PHE A 393 -13.98 -3.27 -0.28
N LEU A 394 -13.18 -3.10 0.77
CA LEU A 394 -12.32 -1.94 0.97
C LEU A 394 -10.89 -2.27 0.52
N LEU A 395 -10.16 -1.29 -0.01
CA LEU A 395 -8.73 -1.39 -0.30
C LEU A 395 -8.02 -0.06 -0.01
N GLU A 396 -6.73 -0.11 0.31
CA GLU A 396 -5.88 1.07 0.45
C GLU A 396 -5.04 1.28 -0.81
N GLU A 397 -5.03 2.49 -1.37
CA GLU A 397 -4.20 2.83 -2.53
C GLU A 397 -3.88 4.34 -2.58
N LEU A 398 -2.67 4.74 -2.97
CA LEU A 398 -2.30 6.18 -3.07
C LEU A 398 -2.71 7.01 -1.82
N GLY A 399 -2.57 6.45 -0.61
CA GLY A 399 -2.88 7.14 0.65
C GLY A 399 -4.37 7.42 0.88
N GLY A 400 -5.25 6.63 0.27
CA GLY A 400 -6.70 6.65 0.55
C GLY A 400 -7.25 5.26 0.79
N VAL A 401 -8.40 5.20 1.45
CA VAL A 401 -9.23 4.00 1.57
C VAL A 401 -10.34 4.09 0.53
N TYR A 402 -10.53 3.05 -0.28
CA TYR A 402 -11.53 3.01 -1.35
C TYR A 402 -12.52 1.89 -1.11
N LEU A 403 -13.77 2.19 -1.40
CA LEU A 403 -14.84 1.22 -1.54
C LEU A 403 -14.91 0.74 -2.99
N VAL A 404 -14.85 -0.57 -3.19
CA VAL A 404 -14.94 -1.22 -4.51
C VAL A 404 -16.13 -2.15 -4.55
N GLY A 405 -16.98 -1.96 -5.56
CA GLY A 405 -18.13 -2.81 -5.86
C GLY A 405 -17.83 -3.64 -7.09
N ILE A 406 -17.77 -4.96 -6.93
CA ILE A 406 -17.42 -5.90 -7.99
C ILE A 406 -18.48 -5.89 -9.09
N ASP A 407 -19.75 -6.03 -8.69
CA ASP A 407 -20.87 -6.13 -9.63
C ASP A 407 -21.20 -4.77 -10.28
N GLN A 408 -21.11 -3.68 -9.51
CA GLN A 408 -21.32 -2.31 -10.00
C GLN A 408 -20.15 -1.79 -10.84
N ARG A 409 -19.00 -2.48 -10.82
CA ARG A 409 -17.72 -2.00 -11.39
C ARG A 409 -17.45 -0.55 -11.02
N ARG A 410 -17.55 -0.24 -9.73
CA ARG A 410 -17.34 1.12 -9.21
C ARG A 410 -16.27 1.11 -8.12
N MET A 411 -15.41 2.11 -8.14
CA MET A 411 -14.43 2.37 -7.09
C MET A 411 -14.57 3.81 -6.63
N SER A 412 -14.77 4.00 -5.34
CA SER A 412 -15.02 5.31 -4.75
C SER A 412 -14.09 5.58 -3.60
N LEU A 413 -13.48 6.77 -3.59
CA LEU A 413 -12.68 7.22 -2.44
C LEU A 413 -13.60 7.39 -1.24
N LEU A 414 -13.38 6.61 -0.19
CA LEU A 414 -14.10 6.75 1.09
C LEU A 414 -13.45 7.85 1.92
N VAL A 415 -12.15 7.75 2.18
CA VAL A 415 -11.39 8.72 2.99
C VAL A 415 -9.94 8.82 2.53
N ARG A 416 -9.31 9.97 2.83
CA ARG A 416 -7.86 10.14 2.71
C ARG A 416 -7.20 9.69 4.00
N GLY A 417 -6.27 8.76 3.91
CA GLY A 417 -5.73 8.04 5.05
C GLY A 417 -5.46 6.58 4.71
N GLY A 418 -5.04 5.83 5.72
CA GLY A 418 -4.78 4.40 5.61
C GLY A 418 -4.81 3.76 6.98
N GLY A 419 -4.27 2.54 7.08
CA GLY A 419 -4.31 1.77 8.31
C GLY A 419 -5.74 1.48 8.77
N TYR A 420 -6.67 1.20 7.85
CA TYR A 420 -8.07 1.04 8.21
C TYR A 420 -8.35 -0.26 8.96
N ALA A 421 -9.34 -0.25 9.84
CA ALA A 421 -9.86 -1.42 10.54
C ALA A 421 -11.39 -1.39 10.63
N MET A 422 -12.00 -2.58 10.69
CA MET A 422 -13.43 -2.76 10.90
C MET A 422 -13.65 -3.69 12.10
N LEU A 423 -14.74 -3.53 12.84
CA LEU A 423 -15.11 -4.43 13.95
C LEU A 423 -15.70 -5.74 13.41
N THR A 424 -14.90 -6.49 12.67
CA THR A 424 -15.26 -7.77 12.04
C THR A 424 -14.24 -8.85 12.44
N PRO A 425 -14.59 -10.14 12.33
CA PRO A 425 -13.67 -11.22 12.68
C PRO A 425 -12.34 -11.18 11.94
N ARG A 426 -12.29 -10.62 10.72
CA ARG A 426 -11.07 -10.43 9.95
C ARG A 426 -10.06 -9.62 10.76
N PHE A 427 -10.37 -8.37 11.09
CA PHE A 427 -9.47 -7.45 11.79
C PHE A 427 -9.21 -7.79 13.26
N ARG A 428 -9.87 -8.82 13.80
CA ARG A 428 -9.75 -9.19 15.21
C ARG A 428 -8.39 -9.83 15.48
N VAL A 429 -7.71 -9.37 16.53
CA VAL A 429 -6.46 -9.93 17.02
C VAL A 429 -6.71 -11.35 17.55
N GLY A 430 -5.89 -12.31 17.13
CA GLY A 430 -5.97 -13.71 17.56
C GLY A 430 -4.83 -14.56 17.01
N PHE A 431 -4.81 -15.87 17.29
CA PHE A 431 -3.70 -16.81 16.97
C PHE A 431 -4.09 -17.75 15.83
N SER A 432 -3.25 -17.96 14.79
CA SER A 432 -3.69 -18.64 13.55
C SER A 432 -3.34 -20.08 13.62
N THR A 433 -4.31 -20.97 13.60
CA THR A 433 -4.04 -22.20 12.87
C THR A 433 -3.68 -21.73 11.47
N ALA A 434 -2.42 -21.87 11.05
CA ALA A 434 -2.11 -21.86 9.62
C ALA A 434 -3.23 -22.68 8.96
N MET A 435 -3.91 -22.16 7.94
CA MET A 435 -4.82 -23.00 7.18
C MET A 435 -4.03 -24.27 6.87
N ALA A 436 -4.44 -25.40 7.43
CA ALA A 436 -4.09 -26.68 6.87
C ALA A 436 -4.39 -26.49 5.39
N SER A 437 -3.35 -26.62 4.56
CA SER A 437 -3.50 -26.51 3.12
C SER A 437 -4.78 -27.23 2.75
N THR A 438 -5.68 -26.53 2.07
CA THR A 438 -6.75 -27.17 1.33
C THR A 438 -6.06 -28.11 0.35
N GLY A 439 -5.82 -29.35 0.78
CA GLY A 439 -5.59 -30.45 -0.14
C GLY A 439 -6.76 -30.47 -1.10
N PRO A 440 -6.53 -30.79 -2.39
CA PRO A 440 -7.61 -30.89 -3.34
C PRO A 440 -8.69 -31.80 -2.74
N ALA A 441 -9.93 -31.32 -2.77
CA ALA A 441 -11.08 -32.13 -2.41
C ALA A 441 -10.94 -33.47 -3.12
N SER A 442 -10.77 -34.54 -2.35
CA SER A 442 -10.79 -35.89 -2.88
C SER A 442 -12.12 -36.06 -3.60
N ASP A 443 -12.04 -36.35 -4.90
CA ASP A 443 -13.16 -36.75 -5.73
C ASP A 443 -14.09 -37.71 -4.97
N PRO A 444 -15.41 -37.46 -4.94
CA PRO A 444 -16.32 -38.56 -4.70
C PRO A 444 -16.28 -39.42 -5.97
N GLY A 445 -15.51 -40.52 -5.91
CA GLY A 445 -15.60 -41.58 -6.89
C GLY A 445 -17.02 -42.14 -6.99
N PRO A 446 -17.34 -42.81 -8.11
CA PRO A 446 -18.70 -43.02 -8.63
C PRO A 446 -19.67 -43.75 -7.71
#